data_AF-A0A706WIQ6-F1
#
_entry.id   AF-A0A706WIQ6-F1
#
_cell.length_a   1.000
_cell.length_b   1.000
_cell.length_c   1.000
_cell.angle_alpha   90.00
_cell.angle_beta   90.00
_cell.angle_gamma   90.00
#
_symmetry.space_group_name_H-M   'P 1'
#
loop_
_entity.id
_entity.type
_entity.pdbx_description
1 polymer ?
#
loop_
_entity_poly.entity_id
_entity_poly.type
_entity_poly.pdbx_seq_one_letter_code
_entity_poly.pdbx_strand_id
1 'polypeptide(L)'
;MSKIDYQALQMAAERAIPAMERLLILPVDDDLLSEQELKDYGVDIDAINTFRILAGPEDMLALLDELETAKKRIAELEKIATDYALKFQKAQDALKYAALSHSRTAQQTNNLAVSLPDISEYFINDVFQPLRYERDVERAIIKAGGKALWQEKHEDRTHQSCDVNRGWFSPLTTDKNNT
;
A
#
# COMPACT_ATOMS: atom_id res chain seq x y z
N MET A 1 0.90 -31.20 18.36
CA MET A 1 0.74 -31.74 16.99
C MET A 1 1.09 -33.21 17.06
N SER A 2 0.09 -34.07 16.87
CA SER A 2 0.35 -35.48 16.58
C SER A 2 1.20 -35.51 15.32
N LYS A 3 2.27 -36.30 15.33
CA LYS A 3 3.15 -36.42 14.18
C LYS A 3 2.57 -37.50 13.28
N ILE A 4 1.45 -37.19 12.62
CA ILE A 4 0.84 -38.10 11.66
C ILE A 4 1.81 -38.25 10.50
N ASP A 5 2.16 -39.50 10.18
CA ASP A 5 2.97 -39.80 9.01
C ASP A 5 2.05 -39.83 7.78
N TYR A 6 1.91 -38.68 7.12
CA TYR A 6 1.05 -38.54 5.94
C TYR A 6 1.49 -39.46 4.78
N GLN A 7 2.79 -39.74 4.63
CA GLN A 7 3.28 -40.58 3.55
C GLN A 7 2.92 -42.05 3.82
N ALA A 8 3.11 -42.53 5.05
CA ALA A 8 2.71 -43.87 5.44
C ALA A 8 1.18 -44.04 5.36
N LEU A 9 0.42 -43.05 5.85
CA LEU A 9 -1.04 -43.05 5.80
C LEU A 9 -1.56 -43.07 4.36
N GLN A 10 -1.00 -42.26 3.48
CA GLN A 10 -1.38 -42.22 2.06
C GLN A 10 -1.06 -43.56 1.38
N MET A 11 0.14 -44.10 1.57
CA MET A 11 0.54 -45.38 0.97
C MET A 11 -0.35 -46.54 1.45
N ALA A 12 -0.68 -46.55 2.75
CA ALA A 12 -1.59 -47.55 3.30
C ALA A 12 -3.01 -47.38 2.75
N ALA A 13 -3.51 -46.15 2.61
CA ALA A 13 -4.81 -45.88 2.01
C ALA A 13 -4.86 -46.32 0.54
N GLU A 14 -3.87 -45.95 -0.27
CA GLU A 14 -3.78 -46.32 -1.69
C GLU A 14 -3.77 -47.84 -1.91
N ARG A 15 -3.15 -48.59 -1.00
CA ARG A 15 -3.14 -50.06 -1.04
C ARG A 15 -4.42 -50.68 -0.46
N ALA A 16 -5.03 -50.05 0.54
CA ALA A 16 -6.26 -50.53 1.17
C ALA A 16 -7.50 -50.31 0.29
N ILE A 17 -7.58 -49.24 -0.50
CA ILE A 17 -8.70 -48.96 -1.41
C ILE A 17 -9.04 -50.15 -2.32
N PRO A 18 -8.13 -50.68 -3.16
CA PRO A 18 -8.44 -51.81 -4.03
C PRO A 18 -8.69 -53.10 -3.25
N ALA A 19 -8.10 -53.27 -2.06
CA ALA A 19 -8.35 -54.42 -1.21
C ALA A 19 -9.79 -54.40 -0.63
N MET A 20 -10.25 -53.23 -0.18
CA MET A 20 -11.62 -53.02 0.30
C MET A 20 -12.64 -53.17 -0.83
N GLU A 21 -12.34 -52.67 -2.03
CA GLU A 21 -13.18 -52.86 -3.22
C GLU A 21 -13.35 -54.34 -3.59
N ARG A 22 -12.26 -55.13 -3.55
CA ARG A 22 -12.33 -56.57 -3.77
C ARG A 22 -13.18 -57.27 -2.72
N LEU A 23 -13.01 -56.91 -1.45
CA LEU A 23 -13.78 -57.46 -0.34
C LEU A 23 -15.29 -57.19 -0.50
N LEU A 24 -15.67 -56.04 -1.10
CA LEU A 24 -17.06 -55.69 -1.37
C LEU A 24 -17.69 -56.51 -2.51
N ILE A 25 -16.88 -57.02 -3.44
CA ILE A 25 -17.35 -57.79 -4.61
C ILE A 25 -17.44 -59.29 -4.30
N LEU A 26 -16.86 -59.75 -3.18
CA LEU A 26 -16.93 -61.15 -2.79
C LEU A 26 -18.39 -61.59 -2.57
N PRO A 27 -18.75 -62.82 -3.00
CA PRO A 27 -20.04 -63.38 -2.63
C PRO A 27 -20.12 -63.45 -1.11
N VAL A 28 -21.08 -62.72 -0.55
CA VAL A 28 -21.43 -62.77 0.87
C VAL A 28 -22.23 -64.05 1.07
N ASP A 29 -21.57 -65.19 1.00
CA ASP A 29 -22.14 -66.41 1.57
C ASP A 29 -22.16 -66.22 3.11
N ASP A 30 -23.19 -66.71 3.80
CA ASP A 30 -23.38 -66.53 5.25
C ASP A 30 -22.25 -67.15 6.11
N ASP A 31 -21.31 -67.85 5.49
CA ASP A 31 -20.13 -68.42 6.13
C ASP A 31 -19.04 -67.35 6.32
N LEU A 32 -18.57 -67.20 7.56
CA LEU A 32 -17.47 -66.30 7.89
C LEU A 32 -16.18 -66.76 7.19
N LEU A 33 -15.78 -66.04 6.13
CA LEU A 33 -14.49 -66.26 5.47
C LEU A 33 -13.33 -65.94 6.41
N SER A 34 -12.37 -66.86 6.49
CA SER A 34 -11.12 -66.67 7.22
C SER A 34 -10.19 -65.69 6.48
N GLU A 35 -9.21 -65.12 7.20
CA GLU A 35 -8.20 -64.27 6.57
C GLU A 35 -7.41 -65.01 5.48
N GLN A 36 -7.22 -66.32 5.61
CA GLN A 36 -6.52 -67.11 4.59
C GLN A 36 -7.37 -67.23 3.32
N GLU A 37 -8.66 -67.52 3.44
CA GLU A 37 -9.57 -67.59 2.29
C GLU A 37 -9.68 -66.24 1.59
N LEU A 38 -9.79 -65.14 2.34
CA LEU A 38 -9.78 -63.78 1.78
C LEU A 38 -8.48 -63.47 1.01
N LYS A 39 -7.32 -63.91 1.52
CA LYS A 39 -6.04 -63.82 0.80
C LYS A 39 -6.04 -64.67 -0.48
N ASP A 40 -6.64 -65.85 -0.44
CA ASP A 40 -6.78 -66.75 -1.60
C ASP A 40 -7.72 -66.16 -2.67
N TYR A 41 -8.71 -65.36 -2.29
CA TYR A 41 -9.52 -64.53 -3.18
C TYR A 41 -8.78 -63.27 -3.70
N GLY A 42 -7.52 -63.08 -3.32
CA GLY A 42 -6.70 -61.94 -3.74
C GLY A 42 -7.00 -60.64 -2.98
N VAL A 43 -7.64 -60.70 -1.81
CA VAL A 43 -7.82 -59.54 -0.94
C VAL A 43 -6.54 -59.31 -0.12
N ASP A 44 -6.00 -58.10 -0.20
CA ASP A 44 -4.82 -57.71 0.57
C ASP A 44 -5.22 -57.24 1.98
N ILE A 45 -5.44 -58.20 2.86
CA ILE A 45 -5.87 -57.95 4.26
C ILE A 45 -4.80 -57.19 5.04
N ASP A 46 -3.52 -57.42 4.73
CA ASP A 46 -2.41 -56.76 5.41
C ASP A 46 -2.44 -55.25 5.12
N ALA A 47 -2.80 -54.84 3.89
CA ALA A 47 -3.03 -53.44 3.55
C ALA A 47 -4.21 -52.82 4.31
N ILE A 48 -5.33 -53.52 4.42
CA ILE A 48 -6.52 -53.06 5.16
C ILE A 48 -6.18 -52.88 6.65
N ASN A 49 -5.51 -53.86 7.26
CA ASN A 49 -5.08 -53.80 8.66
C ASN A 49 -4.06 -52.69 8.90
N THR A 50 -3.11 -52.48 7.99
CA THR A 50 -2.13 -51.39 8.06
C THR A 50 -2.82 -50.02 8.03
N PHE A 51 -3.77 -49.82 7.11
CA PHE A 51 -4.57 -48.59 7.06
C PHE A 51 -5.40 -48.40 8.34
N ARG A 52 -6.05 -49.45 8.86
CA ARG A 52 -6.83 -49.36 10.11
C ARG A 52 -6.00 -48.90 11.31
N ILE A 53 -4.73 -49.31 11.39
CA ILE A 53 -3.82 -48.91 12.47
C ILE A 53 -3.35 -47.46 12.28
N LEU A 54 -3.03 -47.06 11.06
CA LEU A 54 -2.53 -45.71 10.74
C LEU A 54 -3.63 -44.65 10.71
N ALA A 55 -4.85 -45.02 10.33
CA ALA A 55 -6.03 -44.18 10.32
C ALA A 55 -6.84 -44.40 11.61
N GLY A 56 -6.19 -44.30 12.76
CA GLY A 56 -6.87 -44.36 14.05
C GLY A 56 -7.88 -43.22 14.22
N PRO A 57 -8.90 -43.36 15.08
CA PRO A 57 -9.86 -42.29 15.33
C PRO A 57 -9.19 -41.01 15.87
N GLU A 58 -8.12 -41.15 16.66
CA GLU A 58 -7.32 -40.02 17.16
C GLU A 58 -6.61 -39.27 16.03
N ASP A 59 -5.98 -40.00 15.09
CA ASP A 59 -5.30 -39.41 13.94
C ASP A 59 -6.29 -38.76 12.97
N MET A 60 -7.46 -39.36 12.75
CA MET A 60 -8.52 -38.76 11.95
C MET A 60 -9.04 -37.45 12.55
N LEU A 61 -9.22 -37.38 13.88
CA LEU A 61 -9.62 -36.13 14.55
C LEU A 61 -8.54 -35.06 14.43
N ALA A 62 -7.27 -35.42 14.60
CA ALA A 62 -6.17 -34.48 14.43
C ALA A 62 -6.06 -33.95 12.99
N LEU A 63 -6.28 -34.79 11.96
CA LEU A 63 -6.36 -34.32 10.57
C LEU A 63 -7.51 -33.34 10.33
N LEU A 64 -8.67 -33.57 10.96
CA LEU A 64 -9.82 -32.67 10.86
C LEU A 64 -9.54 -31.32 11.53
N ASP A 65 -8.92 -31.31 12.70
CA ASP A 65 -8.52 -30.09 13.40
C ASP A 65 -7.48 -29.28 12.59
N GLU A 66 -6.46 -29.94 12.05
CA GLU A 66 -5.45 -29.32 11.18
C GLU A 66 -6.08 -28.73 9.91
N LEU A 67 -7.03 -29.44 9.32
CA LEU A 67 -7.76 -28.97 8.15
C LEU A 67 -8.66 -27.76 8.48
N GLU A 68 -9.32 -27.76 9.63
CA GLU A 68 -10.13 -26.62 10.07
C GLU A 68 -9.27 -25.38 10.34
N THR A 69 -8.13 -25.55 11.02
CA THR A 69 -7.19 -24.46 11.28
C THR A 69 -6.58 -23.90 9.99
N ALA A 70 -6.21 -24.75 9.04
CA ALA A 70 -5.74 -24.34 7.72
C ALA A 70 -6.81 -23.55 6.95
N LYS A 71 -8.07 -23.99 6.96
CA LYS A 71 -9.19 -23.27 6.34
C LYS A 71 -9.41 -21.89 6.96
N LYS A 72 -9.39 -21.79 8.28
CA LYS A 72 -9.49 -20.50 9.00
C LYS A 72 -8.37 -19.56 8.57
N ARG A 73 -7.14 -20.08 8.48
CA ARG A 73 -5.98 -19.28 8.06
C ARG A 73 -6.10 -18.79 6.62
N ILE A 74 -6.57 -19.63 5.71
CA ILE A 74 -6.80 -19.23 4.31
C ILE A 74 -7.83 -18.10 4.25
N ALA A 75 -8.97 -18.23 4.94
CA ALA A 75 -10.02 -17.21 4.96
C ALA A 75 -9.51 -15.86 5.51
N GLU A 76 -8.66 -15.88 6.55
CA GLU A 76 -8.00 -14.66 7.06
C GLU A 76 -7.10 -14.02 6.01
N LEU A 77 -6.27 -14.83 5.33
CA LEU A 77 -5.34 -14.34 4.31
C LEU A 77 -6.09 -13.77 3.09
N GLU A 78 -7.18 -14.39 2.67
CA GLU A 78 -8.05 -13.88 1.59
C GLU A 78 -8.67 -12.53 1.96
N LYS A 79 -9.13 -12.37 3.21
CA LYS A 79 -9.63 -11.10 3.72
C LYS A 79 -8.55 -10.01 3.72
N ILE A 80 -7.33 -10.36 4.12
CA ILE A 80 -6.20 -9.42 4.11
C ILE A 80 -5.84 -9.05 2.66
N ALA A 81 -5.73 -10.03 1.77
CA ALA A 81 -5.39 -9.82 0.37
C ALA A 81 -6.40 -8.90 -0.33
N THR A 82 -7.69 -9.09 -0.08
CA THR A 82 -8.75 -8.23 -0.64
C THR A 82 -8.69 -6.79 -0.10
N ASP A 83 -8.44 -6.59 1.19
CA ASP A 83 -8.25 -5.25 1.76
C ASP A 83 -7.02 -4.54 1.18
N TYR A 84 -5.90 -5.25 1.02
CA TYR A 84 -4.70 -4.70 0.37
C TYR A 84 -4.92 -4.38 -1.10
N ALA A 85 -5.62 -5.23 -1.86
CA ALA A 85 -5.94 -4.96 -3.26
C ALA A 85 -6.77 -3.67 -3.40
N LEU A 86 -7.75 -3.46 -2.51
CA LEU A 86 -8.58 -2.25 -2.51
C LEU A 86 -7.78 -0.99 -2.15
N LYS A 87 -6.88 -1.07 -1.16
CA LYS A 87 -5.97 0.03 -0.82
C LYS A 87 -5.01 0.37 -1.96
N PHE A 88 -4.49 -0.65 -2.65
CA PHE A 88 -3.61 -0.48 -3.79
C PHE A 88 -4.33 0.21 -4.95
N GLN A 89 -5.56 -0.19 -5.26
CA GLN A 89 -6.37 0.47 -6.29
C GLN A 89 -6.60 1.95 -5.98
N LYS A 90 -6.99 2.27 -4.74
CA LYS A 90 -7.17 3.67 -4.31
C LYS A 90 -5.88 4.49 -4.42
N ALA A 91 -4.74 3.89 -4.07
CA ALA A 91 -3.44 4.55 -4.19
C ALA A 91 -3.07 4.83 -5.65
N GLN A 92 -3.33 3.87 -6.56
CA GLN A 92 -3.15 4.07 -7.99
C GLN A 92 -4.03 5.19 -8.54
N ASP A 93 -5.31 5.21 -8.16
CA ASP A 93 -6.26 6.24 -8.60
C ASP A 93 -5.83 7.64 -8.10
N ALA A 94 -5.41 7.74 -6.84
CA ALA A 94 -4.90 8.98 -6.27
C ALA A 94 -3.62 9.47 -6.98
N LEU A 95 -2.69 8.56 -7.29
CA LEU A 95 -1.46 8.89 -8.00
C LEU A 95 -1.73 9.35 -9.44
N LYS A 96 -2.68 8.70 -10.12
CA LYS A 96 -3.14 9.10 -11.45
C LYS A 96 -3.75 10.50 -11.42
N TYR A 97 -4.59 10.79 -10.43
CA TYR A 97 -5.20 12.12 -10.26
C TYR A 97 -4.15 13.21 -9.99
N ALA A 98 -3.16 12.92 -9.13
CA ALA A 98 -2.07 13.83 -8.85
C ALA A 98 -1.22 14.12 -10.11
N ALA A 99 -0.88 13.09 -10.88
CA ALA A 99 -0.12 13.25 -12.13
C ALA A 99 -0.87 14.12 -13.16
N LEU A 100 -2.17 13.93 -13.32
CA LEU A 100 -3.02 14.76 -14.20
C LEU A 100 -3.13 16.20 -13.69
N SER A 101 -3.18 16.41 -12.38
CA SER A 101 -3.23 17.74 -11.79
C SER A 101 -1.91 18.49 -12.03
N HIS A 102 -0.77 17.83 -11.83
CA HIS A 102 0.55 18.41 -12.09
C HIS A 102 0.80 18.73 -13.55
N SER A 103 0.39 17.85 -14.48
CA SER A 103 0.53 18.13 -15.92
C SER A 103 -0.33 19.32 -16.34
N ARG A 104 -1.56 19.44 -15.80
CA ARG A 104 -2.43 20.59 -16.02
C ARG A 104 -1.82 21.89 -15.50
N THR A 105 -1.26 21.88 -14.28
CA THR A 105 -0.59 23.06 -13.73
C THR A 105 0.67 23.42 -14.51
N ALA A 106 1.46 22.43 -14.95
CA ALA A 106 2.68 22.67 -15.72
C ALA A 106 2.37 23.27 -17.11
N GLN A 107 1.31 22.81 -17.77
CA GLN A 107 0.83 23.41 -19.02
C GLN A 107 0.38 24.86 -18.81
N GLN A 108 -0.25 25.18 -17.68
CA GLN A 108 -0.68 26.54 -17.36
C GLN A 108 0.50 27.47 -17.06
N THR A 109 1.54 27.01 -16.37
CA THR A 109 2.73 27.83 -16.04
C THR A 109 3.63 28.06 -17.24
N ASN A 110 3.75 27.10 -18.16
CA ASN A 110 4.63 27.19 -19.33
C ASN A 110 4.09 28.13 -20.44
N ASN A 111 2.84 28.60 -20.32
CA ASN A 111 2.19 29.47 -21.29
C ASN A 111 2.05 30.92 -20.82
N LEU A 112 2.60 31.30 -19.66
CA LEU A 112 2.55 32.68 -19.18
C LEU A 112 3.54 33.57 -19.95
N ALA A 113 3.08 34.13 -21.07
CA ALA A 113 3.80 35.16 -21.82
C ALA A 113 3.33 36.55 -21.38
N VAL A 114 4.25 37.41 -20.94
CA VAL A 114 3.96 38.80 -20.54
C VAL A 114 4.60 39.74 -21.56
N SER A 115 3.80 40.65 -22.11
CA SER A 115 4.32 41.74 -22.95
C SER A 115 4.84 42.85 -22.05
N LEU A 116 6.16 43.07 -22.07
CA LEU A 116 6.82 44.11 -21.30
C LEU A 116 6.85 45.44 -22.07
N PRO A 117 6.79 46.59 -21.38
CA PRO A 117 6.94 47.89 -22.01
C PRO A 117 8.37 48.07 -22.55
N ASP A 118 8.51 48.81 -23.66
CA ASP A 118 9.83 49.08 -24.24
C ASP A 118 10.63 50.02 -23.33
N ILE A 119 11.87 49.64 -23.00
CA ILE A 119 12.73 50.38 -22.10
C ILE A 119 13.10 51.76 -22.66
N SER A 120 13.09 51.92 -23.99
CA SER A 120 13.48 53.16 -24.67
C SER A 120 12.53 54.34 -24.34
N GLU A 121 11.26 54.06 -24.04
CA GLU A 121 10.24 55.07 -23.72
C GLU A 121 10.42 55.71 -22.34
N TYR A 122 11.33 55.17 -21.51
CA TYR A 122 11.54 55.60 -20.13
C TYR A 122 12.82 56.44 -19.95
N PHE A 123 13.41 56.90 -21.04
CA PHE A 123 14.49 57.90 -21.02
C PHE A 123 13.92 59.29 -21.24
N ILE A 124 14.10 60.17 -20.26
CA ILE A 124 13.73 61.58 -20.36
C ILE A 124 15.03 62.39 -20.33
N ASN A 125 15.35 63.09 -21.41
CA ASN A 125 16.61 63.84 -21.56
C ASN A 125 17.84 62.95 -21.25
N ASP A 126 17.90 61.76 -21.85
CA ASP A 126 18.94 60.73 -21.63
C ASP A 126 19.06 60.20 -20.18
N VAL A 127 18.14 60.56 -19.28
CA VAL A 127 18.07 60.04 -17.92
C VAL A 127 17.01 58.97 -17.79
N PHE A 128 17.42 57.75 -17.50
CA PHE A 128 16.54 56.60 -17.27
C PHE A 128 15.65 56.79 -16.03
N GLN A 129 14.37 56.43 -16.15
CA GLN A 129 13.36 56.55 -15.09
C GLN A 129 12.99 55.16 -14.52
N PRO A 130 13.81 54.57 -13.62
CA PRO A 130 13.68 53.18 -13.18
C PRO A 130 12.35 52.88 -12.47
N LEU A 131 11.93 53.73 -11.54
CA LEU A 131 10.70 53.51 -10.76
C LEU A 131 9.43 53.50 -11.64
N ARG A 132 9.43 54.26 -12.74
CA ARG A 132 8.31 54.26 -13.70
C ARG A 132 8.27 52.96 -14.50
N TYR A 133 9.43 52.53 -14.99
CA TYR A 133 9.58 51.28 -15.73
C TYR A 133 9.21 50.06 -14.87
N GLU A 134 9.72 49.97 -13.64
CA GLU A 134 9.43 48.89 -12.69
C GLU A 134 7.93 48.76 -12.42
N ARG A 135 7.25 49.88 -12.13
CA ARG A 135 5.81 49.89 -11.87
C ARG A 135 4.97 49.45 -13.08
N ASP A 136 5.39 49.81 -14.28
CA ASP A 136 4.66 49.43 -15.50
C ASP A 136 4.92 47.95 -15.87
N VAL A 137 6.12 47.43 -15.60
CA VAL A 137 6.44 46.00 -15.65
C VAL A 137 5.60 45.21 -14.64
N GLU A 138 5.47 45.67 -13.39
CA GLU A 138 4.60 45.04 -12.39
C GLU A 138 3.15 44.97 -12.87
N ARG A 139 2.63 46.07 -13.40
CA ARG A 139 1.27 46.14 -13.93
C ARG A 139 1.07 45.15 -15.07
N ALA A 140 2.04 45.01 -15.97
CA ALA A 140 1.99 44.03 -17.05
C ALA A 140 1.95 42.59 -16.52
N ILE A 141 2.78 42.27 -15.52
CA ILE A 141 2.83 40.95 -14.88
C ILE A 141 1.51 40.63 -14.16
N ILE A 142 0.97 41.57 -13.38
CA ILE A 142 -0.30 41.40 -12.66
C ILE A 142 -1.47 41.28 -13.64
N LYS A 143 -1.48 42.08 -14.72
CA LYS A 143 -2.50 42.02 -15.78
C LYS A 143 -2.49 40.67 -16.51
N ALA A 144 -1.34 40.04 -16.64
CA ALA A 144 -1.20 38.69 -17.18
C ALA A 144 -1.55 37.57 -16.17
N GLY A 145 -1.95 37.92 -14.94
CA GLY A 145 -2.27 36.95 -13.87
C GLY A 145 -1.05 36.41 -13.12
N GLY A 146 0.12 37.00 -13.33
CA GLY A 146 1.34 36.70 -12.59
C GLY A 146 1.45 37.49 -11.28
N LYS A 147 2.47 37.15 -10.48
CA LYS A 147 2.81 37.86 -9.24
C LYS A 147 4.20 38.48 -9.39
N ALA A 148 4.31 39.81 -9.26
CA ALA A 148 5.60 40.50 -9.22
C ALA A 148 6.15 40.51 -7.79
N LEU A 149 7.42 40.16 -7.64
CA LEU A 149 8.17 40.19 -6.38
C LEU A 149 9.52 40.83 -6.67
N TRP A 150 9.76 42.02 -6.12
CA TRP A 150 11.07 42.67 -6.21
C TRP A 150 11.92 42.30 -5.01
N GLN A 151 13.21 42.05 -5.22
CA GLN A 151 14.17 41.88 -4.13
C GLN A 151 14.38 43.22 -3.45
N GLU A 152 14.04 43.31 -2.16
CA GLU A 152 14.40 44.44 -1.31
C GLU A 152 15.92 44.36 -1.04
N LYS A 153 16.69 45.30 -1.58
CA LYS A 153 18.10 45.43 -1.19
C LYS A 153 18.13 46.01 0.23
N HIS A 154 18.54 45.21 1.20
CA HIS A 154 19.03 45.75 2.47
C HIS A 154 20.34 46.50 2.18
N GLU A 155 20.25 47.80 1.95
CA GLU A 155 21.41 48.66 2.01
C GLU A 155 21.71 48.97 3.48
N ASP A 156 22.68 48.27 4.06
CA ASP A 156 23.36 48.68 5.29
C ASP A 156 24.09 50.02 5.02
N ARG A 157 23.35 51.13 5.08
CA ARG A 157 23.94 52.46 5.21
C ARG A 157 23.77 52.93 6.64
N THR A 158 24.76 52.55 7.46
CA THR A 158 25.13 53.28 8.68
C THR A 158 25.46 54.73 8.31
N HIS A 159 24.46 55.60 8.37
CA HIS A 159 24.67 57.04 8.54
C HIS A 159 24.05 57.48 9.85
N GLN A 160 24.92 57.51 10.85
CA GLN A 160 24.76 58.17 12.12
C GLN A 160 24.53 59.68 11.87
N SER A 161 23.33 60.17 12.22
CA SER A 161 23.09 61.59 12.43
C SER A 161 21.84 61.81 13.28
N CYS A 162 22.11 62.01 14.57
CA CYS A 162 21.49 62.97 15.50
C CYS A 162 19.96 63.02 15.63
N ASP A 163 19.53 62.65 16.84
CA ASP A 163 18.28 63.01 17.52
C ASP A 163 17.62 64.31 17.07
N VAL A 164 16.28 64.33 16.97
CA VAL A 164 15.40 65.20 17.79
C VAL A 164 13.94 64.69 17.73
N ASN A 165 13.46 64.26 18.89
CA ASN A 165 12.07 64.29 19.42
C ASN A 165 10.91 63.49 18.80
N ARG A 166 10.37 62.67 19.72
CA ARG A 166 8.95 62.53 20.15
C ARG A 166 7.99 61.96 19.10
N GLY A 167 7.36 60.82 19.31
CA GLY A 167 7.20 60.03 20.51
C GLY A 167 5.98 59.13 20.35
N TRP A 168 5.72 58.32 21.40
CA TRP A 168 4.50 57.54 21.59
C TRP A 168 4.45 56.33 20.63
N PHE A 169 4.68 55.09 21.06
CA PHE A 169 4.06 54.40 22.18
C PHE A 169 4.88 53.14 22.50
N SER A 170 5.15 52.90 23.78
CA SER A 170 5.41 51.59 24.38
C SER A 170 4.98 51.74 25.84
N PRO A 171 4.41 50.72 26.51
CA PRO A 171 5.01 49.40 26.53
C PRO A 171 4.06 48.18 26.60
N LEU A 172 4.65 47.04 26.22
CA LEU A 172 4.58 45.71 26.81
C LEU A 172 3.35 45.30 27.62
N THR A 173 2.78 44.15 27.25
CA THR A 173 2.75 42.99 28.16
C THR A 173 2.75 41.70 27.35
N THR A 174 3.80 40.89 27.47
CA THR A 174 3.62 39.44 27.56
C THR A 174 4.80 38.83 28.30
N ASP A 175 4.44 38.18 29.40
CA ASP A 175 5.22 37.19 30.11
C ASP A 175 5.98 36.25 29.19
N LYS A 176 7.18 35.87 29.64
CA LYS A 176 7.54 34.49 29.96
C LYS A 176 9.04 34.41 30.25
N ASN A 177 9.37 33.97 31.45
CA ASN A 177 10.30 32.87 31.74
C ASN A 177 10.85 33.02 33.16
N ASN A 178 10.25 32.29 34.09
CA ASN A 178 10.98 31.80 35.26
C ASN A 178 11.16 30.29 35.10
N THR A 179 12.42 29.92 35.27
CA THR A 179 13.02 28.68 35.78
C THR A 179 12.07 27.57 36.23
#